data_AF-A0A7C4RC27-F1
#
_entry.id   AF-A0A7C4RC27-F1
#
_cell.length_a   1.000
_cell.length_b   1.000
_cell.length_c   1.000
_cell.angle_alpha   90.00
_cell.angle_beta   90.00
_cell.angle_gamma   90.00
#
_symmetry.space_group_name_H-M   'P 1'
#
loop_
_entity.id
_entity.type
_entity.pdbx_description
1 polymer ?
#
loop_
_entity_poly.entity_id
_entity_poly.type
_entity_poly.pdbx_seq_one_letter_code
_entity_poly.pdbx_strand_id
1 'polypeptide(L)'
;MSEDRFVVKAHEMLSLLSRTRGRAHDVLVGEWVRCWIELDRYHLVFNPAPAAGSHTADIMFLEPQYDEVEDYEPSTWKPVGVAEIENNKNKWFEKLESLSEYTKEYQLRFVLLCVRVYQNSRDDMKSFDQLKEKIISFSRNTPNIKWILYRMDESQRNKDMYLVTLKPDPEADVYNYRFICGGEGIIIENGEVIFRSSHSIDLK
;
A
#
# COMPACT_ATOMS: atom_id res chain seq x y z
N MET A 1 10.95 -7.58 -15.98
CA MET A 1 9.64 -8.09 -15.52
C MET A 1 8.57 -7.71 -16.55
N SER A 2 7.68 -8.62 -16.98
CA SER A 2 6.52 -8.20 -17.78
C SER A 2 5.52 -7.48 -16.87
N GLU A 3 4.99 -6.37 -17.37
CA GLU A 3 4.06 -5.45 -16.69
C GLU A 3 2.84 -6.18 -16.09
N ASP A 4 2.41 -7.27 -16.74
CA ASP A 4 1.29 -8.11 -16.34
C ASP A 4 1.50 -8.86 -15.01
N ARG A 5 2.73 -9.30 -14.70
CA ARG A 5 2.99 -10.09 -13.47
C ARG A 5 2.84 -9.26 -12.20
N PHE A 6 3.27 -7.99 -12.25
CA PHE A 6 3.14 -7.07 -11.12
C PHE A 6 1.69 -6.69 -10.87
N VAL A 7 0.90 -6.42 -11.92
CA VAL A 7 -0.53 -6.11 -11.78
C VAL A 7 -1.30 -7.30 -11.18
N VAL A 8 -1.03 -8.53 -11.65
CA VAL A 8 -1.63 -9.74 -11.07
C VAL A 8 -1.26 -9.90 -9.60
N LYS A 9 0.02 -9.69 -9.22
CA LYS A 9 0.42 -9.74 -7.81
C LYS A 9 -0.20 -8.60 -7.01
N ALA A 10 -0.26 -7.38 -7.52
CA ALA A 10 -0.98 -6.28 -6.87
C ALA A 10 -2.46 -6.63 -6.64
N HIS A 11 -3.11 -7.37 -7.54
CA HIS A 11 -4.47 -7.87 -7.31
C HIS A 11 -4.54 -8.90 -6.18
N GLU A 12 -3.66 -9.91 -6.20
CA GLU A 12 -3.56 -10.91 -5.11
C GLU A 12 -3.33 -10.22 -3.76
N MET A 13 -2.48 -9.20 -3.74
CA MET A 13 -2.15 -8.37 -2.58
C MET A 13 -3.36 -7.63 -2.03
N LEU A 14 -4.05 -6.88 -2.89
CA LEU A 14 -5.26 -6.16 -2.53
C LEU A 14 -6.33 -7.12 -1.97
N SER A 15 -6.40 -8.35 -2.51
CA SER A 15 -7.27 -9.40 -1.99
C SER A 15 -6.81 -9.98 -0.65
N LEU A 16 -5.51 -10.07 -0.37
CA LEU A 16 -4.99 -10.62 0.90
C LEU A 16 -5.06 -9.59 2.03
N LEU A 17 -4.75 -8.33 1.74
CA LEU A 17 -4.91 -7.20 2.66
C LEU A 17 -6.35 -7.03 3.18
N SER A 18 -7.34 -7.55 2.44
CA SER A 18 -8.72 -7.62 2.90
C SER A 18 -8.96 -8.54 4.10
N ARG A 19 -8.04 -9.47 4.36
CA ARG A 19 -8.22 -10.56 5.33
C ARG A 19 -7.33 -10.42 6.56
N THR A 20 -6.42 -9.46 6.57
CA THR A 20 -5.40 -9.37 7.62
C THR A 20 -5.90 -8.61 8.84
N ARG A 21 -5.67 -9.19 10.03
CA ARG A 21 -6.09 -8.64 11.33
C ARG A 21 -4.86 -8.27 12.17
N GLY A 22 -4.69 -6.99 12.51
CA GLY A 22 -3.60 -6.49 13.35
C GLY A 22 -3.50 -4.96 13.33
N ARG A 23 -2.42 -4.38 13.89
CA ARG A 23 -2.14 -2.94 13.73
C ARG A 23 -2.00 -2.65 12.23
N ALA A 24 -2.97 -1.92 11.68
CA ALA A 24 -3.15 -1.76 10.24
C ALA A 24 -1.83 -1.43 9.53
N HIS A 25 -1.09 -0.45 10.03
CA HIS A 25 0.16 0.02 9.45
C HIS A 25 1.20 -1.10 9.23
N ASP A 26 1.63 -1.77 10.31
CA ASP A 26 2.71 -2.77 10.25
C ASP A 26 2.31 -4.02 9.46
N VAL A 27 1.02 -4.37 9.53
CA VAL A 27 0.44 -5.48 8.77
C VAL A 27 0.47 -5.19 7.26
N LEU A 28 0.11 -3.97 6.86
CA LEU A 28 0.15 -3.58 5.44
C LEU A 28 1.58 -3.57 4.93
N VAL A 29 2.50 -2.98 5.71
CA VAL A 29 3.93 -3.02 5.40
C VAL A 29 4.37 -4.46 5.16
N GLY A 30 4.09 -5.37 6.10
CA GLY A 30 4.48 -6.77 6.02
C GLY A 30 3.93 -7.49 4.79
N GLU A 31 2.66 -7.27 4.44
CA GLU A 31 2.04 -7.88 3.26
C GLU A 31 2.55 -7.29 1.94
N TRP A 32 2.82 -5.97 1.90
CA TRP A 32 3.45 -5.33 0.74
C TRP A 32 4.86 -5.87 0.50
N VAL A 33 5.65 -6.03 1.58
CA VAL A 33 7.00 -6.62 1.52
C VAL A 33 6.95 -8.10 1.13
N ARG A 34 6.07 -8.90 1.74
CA ARG A 34 5.95 -10.34 1.45
C ARG A 34 5.68 -10.58 -0.03
N CYS A 35 4.71 -9.89 -0.60
CA CYS A 35 4.35 -10.14 -1.99
C CYS A 35 5.38 -9.59 -2.98
N TRP A 36 6.10 -8.53 -2.60
CA TRP A 36 7.28 -8.10 -3.34
C TRP A 36 8.33 -9.20 -3.37
N ILE A 37 8.66 -9.80 -2.22
CA ILE A 37 9.62 -10.91 -2.14
C ILE A 37 9.12 -12.16 -2.88
N GLU A 38 7.81 -12.38 -3.00
CA GLU A 38 7.25 -13.52 -3.74
C GLU A 38 7.23 -13.34 -5.26
N LEU A 39 7.50 -12.13 -5.78
CA LEU A 39 7.58 -11.88 -7.23
C LEU A 39 8.81 -12.52 -7.86
N ASP A 40 9.92 -12.60 -7.12
CA ASP A 40 11.18 -13.21 -7.54
C ASP A 40 12.08 -13.55 -6.34
N ARG A 41 13.04 -14.45 -6.54
CA ARG A 41 13.90 -15.02 -5.48
C ARG A 41 14.86 -14.01 -4.83
N TYR A 42 15.06 -12.83 -5.43
CA TYR A 42 16.02 -11.82 -5.00
C TYR A 42 15.42 -10.42 -5.04
N HIS A 43 14.40 -10.15 -4.22
CA HIS A 43 13.83 -8.82 -4.09
C HIS A 43 14.19 -8.20 -2.75
N LEU A 44 14.59 -6.92 -2.77
CA LEU A 44 15.00 -6.17 -1.59
C LEU A 44 14.04 -5.01 -1.38
N VAL A 45 13.85 -4.65 -0.11
CA VAL A 45 13.11 -3.46 0.29
C VAL A 45 13.96 -2.62 1.24
N PHE A 46 13.87 -1.30 1.13
CA PHE A 46 14.29 -0.40 2.19
C PHE A 46 13.07 0.03 3.00
N ASN A 47 13.16 -0.11 4.32
CA ASN A 47 12.16 0.38 5.27
C ASN A 47 12.89 0.99 6.49
N PRO A 48 12.90 2.33 6.64
CA PRO A 48 12.29 3.30 5.73
C PRO A 48 13.02 3.40 4.38
N ALA A 49 12.39 3.99 3.38
CA ALA A 49 13.05 4.33 2.12
C ALA A 49 14.19 5.34 2.34
N PRO A 50 15.23 5.37 1.50
CA PRO A 50 16.18 6.49 1.45
C PRO A 50 15.43 7.80 1.18
N ALA A 51 15.88 8.91 1.75
CA ALA A 51 15.19 10.19 1.58
C ALA A 51 15.17 10.64 0.11
N ALA A 52 14.03 11.17 -0.34
CA ALA A 52 13.89 11.91 -1.59
C ALA A 52 13.55 13.36 -1.26
N GLY A 53 14.46 14.29 -1.56
CA GLY A 53 14.37 15.67 -1.06
C GLY A 53 14.27 15.73 0.48
N SER A 54 13.19 16.32 0.99
CA SER A 54 12.89 16.41 2.43
C SER A 54 11.98 15.31 2.96
N HIS A 55 11.64 14.32 2.13
CA HIS A 55 10.67 13.28 2.47
C HIS A 55 11.33 11.91 2.63
N THR A 56 10.73 11.06 3.45
CA THR A 56 11.14 9.69 3.70
C THR A 56 9.90 8.83 3.68
N ALA A 57 9.74 8.05 2.61
CA ALA A 57 8.62 7.13 2.47
C ALA A 57 8.81 5.88 3.34
N ASP A 58 7.71 5.19 3.62
CA ASP A 58 7.73 4.00 4.48
C ASP A 58 8.51 2.85 3.84
N ILE A 59 8.38 2.65 2.52
CA ILE A 59 9.01 1.52 1.83
C ILE A 59 9.51 1.92 0.45
N MET A 60 10.72 1.51 0.08
CA MET A 60 11.19 1.49 -1.31
C MET A 60 11.40 0.05 -1.75
N PHE A 61 10.89 -0.29 -2.93
CA PHE A 61 10.99 -1.59 -3.56
C PHE A 61 12.12 -1.60 -4.59
N LEU A 62 13.01 -2.59 -4.51
CA LEU A 62 14.16 -2.73 -5.39
C LEU A 62 14.07 -4.02 -6.22
N GLU A 63 14.39 -3.90 -7.50
CA GLU A 63 14.59 -5.02 -8.43
C GLU A 63 16.10 -5.29 -8.56
N PRO A 64 16.53 -6.56 -8.49
CA PRO A 64 17.93 -6.91 -8.70
C PRO A 64 18.32 -6.62 -10.15
N GLN A 65 19.58 -6.24 -10.37
CA GLN A 65 20.21 -6.20 -11.68
C GLN A 65 21.37 -7.19 -11.65
N TYR A 66 21.48 -7.98 -12.71
CA TYR A 66 22.51 -9.01 -12.84
C TYR A 66 23.44 -8.61 -13.98
N ASP A 67 24.74 -8.74 -13.75
CA ASP A 67 25.72 -8.62 -14.82
C ASP A 67 25.82 -9.98 -15.53
N GLU A 68 25.97 -9.97 -16.85
CA GLU A 68 25.99 -11.17 -17.72
C GLU A 68 27.08 -12.22 -17.36
N VAL A 69 27.96 -11.90 -16.41
CA VAL A 69 29.16 -12.69 -16.05
C VAL A 69 28.92 -13.54 -14.79
N GLU A 70 28.00 -13.15 -13.90
CA GLU A 70 27.73 -13.84 -12.63
C GLU A 70 26.21 -13.94 -12.38
N ASP A 71 25.56 -14.91 -13.02
CA ASP A 71 24.10 -15.17 -12.95
C ASP A 71 23.55 -15.57 -11.55
N TYR A 72 24.34 -15.48 -10.49
CA TYR A 72 23.99 -16.00 -9.17
C TYR A 72 23.83 -14.93 -8.08
N GLU A 73 24.41 -13.73 -8.24
CA GLU A 73 24.27 -12.64 -7.27
C GLU A 73 23.95 -11.30 -7.97
N PRO A 74 23.02 -10.49 -7.44
CA PRO A 74 22.74 -9.17 -8.02
C PRO A 74 23.96 -8.24 -7.91
N SER A 75 24.42 -7.69 -9.03
CA SER A 75 25.52 -6.71 -9.07
C SER A 75 25.08 -5.35 -8.54
N THR A 76 23.83 -4.95 -8.82
CA THR A 76 23.23 -3.70 -8.35
C THR A 76 21.72 -3.86 -8.09
N TRP A 77 21.14 -2.86 -7.43
CA TRP A 77 19.72 -2.81 -7.10
C TRP A 77 19.09 -1.55 -7.67
N LYS A 78 18.02 -1.71 -8.44
CA LYS A 78 17.29 -0.60 -9.06
C LYS A 78 16.00 -0.30 -8.29
N PRO A 79 15.78 0.94 -7.84
CA PRO A 79 14.47 1.37 -7.34
C PRO A 79 13.40 1.23 -8.42
N VAL A 80 12.30 0.55 -8.08
CA VAL A 80 11.20 0.27 -9.00
C VAL A 80 9.84 0.69 -8.46
N GLY A 81 9.71 0.87 -7.15
CA GLY A 81 8.53 1.49 -6.58
C GLY A 81 8.75 2.01 -5.17
N VAL A 82 7.75 2.74 -4.66
CA VAL A 82 7.74 3.31 -3.32
C VAL A 82 6.33 3.24 -2.75
N ALA A 83 6.20 3.09 -1.43
CA ALA A 83 4.92 3.09 -0.73
C ALA A 83 4.91 4.02 0.48
N GLU A 84 3.74 4.63 0.69
CA GLU A 84 3.36 5.38 1.88
C GLU A 84 2.06 4.78 2.45
N ILE A 85 2.00 4.63 3.76
CA ILE A 85 0.88 4.08 4.51
C ILE A 85 0.48 5.10 5.57
N GLU A 86 -0.73 5.65 5.46
CA GLU A 86 -1.16 6.76 6.31
C GLU A 86 -2.52 6.50 6.96
N ASN A 87 -2.54 6.57 8.29
CA ASN A 87 -3.73 6.36 9.10
C ASN A 87 -4.42 7.68 9.48
N ASN A 88 -3.77 8.83 9.27
CA ASN A 88 -4.26 10.16 9.55
C ASN A 88 -4.63 10.88 8.25
N LYS A 89 -5.94 11.13 8.09
CA LYS A 89 -6.49 11.89 6.95
C LYS A 89 -5.80 13.22 6.68
N ASN A 90 -5.41 13.93 7.74
CA ASN A 90 -4.78 15.25 7.59
C ASN A 90 -3.41 15.18 6.90
N LYS A 91 -2.81 13.99 6.79
CA LYS A 91 -1.51 13.76 6.17
C LYS A 91 -1.59 13.09 4.80
N TRP A 92 -2.75 12.65 4.32
CA TRP A 92 -2.83 11.93 3.03
C TRP A 92 -2.23 12.72 1.87
N PHE A 93 -2.53 14.03 1.81
CA PHE A 93 -2.00 14.90 0.76
C PHE A 93 -0.50 15.16 0.94
N GLU A 94 -0.01 15.29 2.18
CA GLU A 94 1.43 15.37 2.46
C GLU A 94 2.17 14.11 1.97
N LYS A 95 1.59 12.92 2.23
CA LYS A 95 2.12 11.65 1.76
C LYS A 95 2.04 11.48 0.24
N LEU A 96 1.02 12.03 -0.40
CA LEU A 96 0.96 12.10 -1.86
C LEU A 96 2.09 12.98 -2.44
N GLU A 97 2.37 14.14 -1.83
CA GLU A 97 3.50 14.98 -2.25
C GLU A 97 4.84 14.27 -2.01
N SER A 98 4.99 13.53 -0.90
CA SER A 98 6.16 12.66 -0.65
C SER A 98 6.38 11.68 -1.81
N LEU A 99 5.35 10.92 -2.21
CA LEU A 99 5.45 9.98 -3.35
C LEU A 99 5.81 10.70 -4.67
N SER A 100 5.30 11.91 -4.87
CA SER A 100 5.64 12.74 -6.04
C SER A 100 7.11 13.10 -6.09
N GLU A 101 7.75 13.44 -4.97
CA GLU A 101 9.20 13.70 -4.94
C GLU A 101 10.01 12.47 -5.37
N TYR A 102 9.63 11.28 -4.92
CA TYR A 102 10.27 10.03 -5.38
C TYR A 102 10.13 9.81 -6.90
N THR A 103 8.99 10.19 -7.49
CA THR A 103 8.80 10.05 -8.96
C THR A 103 9.70 10.98 -9.78
N LYS A 104 10.20 12.06 -9.17
CA LYS A 104 11.14 13.00 -9.80
C LYS A 104 12.59 12.52 -9.65
N GLU A 105 12.91 11.92 -8.51
CA GLU A 105 14.28 11.49 -8.17
C GLU A 105 14.64 10.11 -8.74
N TYR A 106 13.67 9.20 -8.82
CA TYR A 106 13.89 7.81 -9.22
C TYR A 106 13.03 7.42 -10.44
N GLN A 107 13.58 6.55 -11.29
CA GLN A 107 12.84 5.96 -12.40
C GLN A 107 11.95 4.80 -11.90
N LEU A 108 10.81 5.15 -11.32
CA LEU A 108 9.86 4.19 -10.76
C LEU A 108 8.90 3.62 -11.80
N ARG A 109 8.40 2.41 -11.55
CA ARG A 109 7.29 1.79 -12.30
C ARG A 109 5.95 1.98 -11.59
N PHE A 110 5.97 2.10 -10.27
CA PHE A 110 4.76 2.29 -9.48
C PHE A 110 5.01 3.11 -8.22
N VAL A 111 3.95 3.69 -7.71
CA VAL A 111 3.88 4.30 -6.39
C VAL A 111 2.63 3.81 -5.69
N LEU A 112 2.68 3.68 -4.38
CA LEU A 112 1.57 3.19 -3.60
C LEU A 112 1.23 4.15 -2.46
N LEU A 113 -0.03 4.56 -2.40
CA LEU A 113 -0.59 5.25 -1.25
C LEU A 113 -1.68 4.39 -0.63
N CYS A 114 -1.45 3.93 0.59
CA CYS A 114 -2.42 3.22 1.39
C CYS A 114 -2.99 4.17 2.46
N VAL A 115 -4.30 4.36 2.48
CA VAL A 115 -4.98 5.27 3.42
C VAL A 115 -6.06 4.55 4.22
N ARG A 116 -6.23 4.95 5.48
CA ARG A 116 -7.30 4.45 6.34
C ARG A 116 -8.51 5.37 6.31
N VAL A 117 -9.68 4.85 5.97
CA VAL A 117 -10.96 5.56 5.98
C VAL A 117 -11.91 4.92 6.99
N TYR A 118 -12.60 5.73 7.79
CA TYR A 118 -13.70 5.20 8.62
C TYR A 118 -14.96 5.01 7.78
N GLN A 119 -15.52 3.79 7.78
CA GLN A 119 -16.64 3.39 6.91
C GLN A 119 -17.88 4.30 7.00
N ASN A 120 -18.13 4.90 8.17
CA ASN A 120 -19.27 5.79 8.42
C ASN A 120 -18.89 7.29 8.44
N SER A 121 -17.63 7.64 8.14
CA SER A 121 -17.18 9.04 8.09
C SER A 121 -17.43 9.62 6.71
N ARG A 122 -18.50 10.41 6.57
CA ARG A 122 -18.77 11.17 5.33
C ARG A 122 -17.61 12.09 4.95
N ASP A 123 -16.93 12.64 5.96
CA ASP A 123 -15.81 13.54 5.74
C ASP A 123 -14.59 12.80 5.19
N ASP A 124 -14.27 11.61 5.72
CA ASP A 124 -13.17 10.79 5.20
C ASP A 124 -13.46 10.32 3.78
N MET A 125 -14.69 9.90 3.49
CA MET A 125 -15.10 9.50 2.14
C MET A 125 -14.96 10.66 1.13
N LYS A 126 -15.39 11.87 1.51
CA LYS A 126 -15.23 13.06 0.69
C LYS A 126 -13.76 13.40 0.45
N SER A 127 -12.93 13.34 1.49
CA SER A 127 -11.48 13.56 1.35
C SER A 127 -10.81 12.47 0.52
N PHE A 128 -11.29 11.23 0.59
CA PHE A 128 -10.79 10.13 -0.22
C PHE A 128 -11.09 10.35 -1.70
N ASP A 129 -12.29 10.81 -2.04
CA ASP A 129 -12.64 11.18 -3.42
C ASP A 129 -11.74 12.32 -3.93
N GLN A 130 -11.48 13.34 -3.10
CA GLN A 130 -10.53 14.41 -3.45
C GLN A 130 -9.11 13.91 -3.67
N LEU A 131 -8.65 12.98 -2.82
CA LEU A 131 -7.35 12.33 -2.96
C LEU A 131 -7.25 11.56 -4.28
N LYS A 132 -8.29 10.79 -4.64
CA LYS A 132 -8.36 10.05 -5.89
C LYS A 132 -8.25 10.97 -7.11
N GLU A 133 -9.00 12.08 -7.14
CA GLU A 133 -8.93 13.06 -8.23
C GLU A 133 -7.55 13.72 -8.32
N LYS A 134 -6.89 13.97 -7.18
CA LYS A 134 -5.54 14.51 -7.15
C LYS A 134 -4.52 13.53 -7.72
N ILE A 135 -4.60 12.24 -7.38
CA ILE A 135 -3.74 11.18 -7.93
C ILE A 135 -3.96 11.03 -9.44
N ILE A 136 -5.21 11.07 -9.90
CA ILE A 136 -5.54 11.10 -11.34
C ILE A 136 -4.81 12.25 -12.03
N SER A 137 -4.86 13.45 -11.46
CA SER A 137 -4.12 14.60 -11.99
C SER A 137 -2.60 14.39 -12.00
N PHE A 138 -2.03 13.83 -10.93
CA PHE A 138 -0.59 13.55 -10.85
C PHE A 138 -0.13 12.52 -11.88
N SER A 139 -0.92 11.47 -12.09
CA SER A 139 -0.61 10.41 -13.05
C SER A 139 -0.56 10.90 -14.50
N ARG A 140 -1.26 12.00 -14.84
CA ARG A 140 -1.14 12.64 -16.17
C ARG A 140 0.22 13.29 -16.39
N ASN A 141 0.83 13.79 -15.31
CA ASN A 141 2.12 14.48 -15.34
C ASN A 141 3.30 13.51 -15.14
N THR A 142 3.02 12.26 -14.78
CA THR A 142 4.02 11.21 -14.52
C THR A 142 3.68 9.97 -15.35
N PRO A 143 3.79 10.08 -16.69
CA PRO A 143 3.36 9.00 -17.58
C PRO A 143 4.21 7.74 -17.38
N ASN A 144 3.58 6.57 -17.56
CA ASN A 144 4.18 5.24 -17.37
C ASN A 144 4.49 4.87 -15.90
N ILE A 145 3.97 5.62 -14.93
CA ILE A 145 3.98 5.24 -13.52
C ILE A 145 2.58 4.81 -13.12
N LYS A 146 2.47 3.62 -12.54
CA LYS A 146 1.22 3.12 -11.94
C LYS A 146 1.04 3.69 -10.55
N TRP A 147 0.03 4.54 -10.40
CA TRP A 147 -0.39 5.07 -9.11
C TRP A 147 -1.40 4.13 -8.48
N ILE A 148 -1.00 3.47 -7.40
CA ILE A 148 -1.83 2.52 -6.67
C ILE A 148 -2.38 3.23 -5.43
N LEU A 149 -3.70 3.42 -5.38
CA LEU A 149 -4.40 3.92 -4.20
C LEU A 149 -5.13 2.76 -3.54
N TYR A 150 -4.82 2.50 -2.27
CA TYR A 150 -5.56 1.52 -1.47
C TYR A 150 -6.26 2.20 -0.31
N ARG A 151 -7.60 2.14 -0.31
CA ARG A 151 -8.43 2.51 0.82
C ARG A 151 -8.63 1.32 1.72
N MET A 152 -8.36 1.49 3.00
CA MET A 152 -8.75 0.54 4.02
C MET A 152 -9.98 1.05 4.74
N ASP A 153 -11.04 0.25 4.74
CA ASP A 153 -12.25 0.56 5.48
C ASP A 153 -12.08 0.04 6.91
N GLU A 154 -11.92 0.95 7.85
CA GLU A 154 -11.88 0.65 9.27
C GLU A 154 -13.27 0.81 9.88
N SER A 155 -13.75 -0.24 10.55
CA SER A 155 -15.01 -0.21 11.28
C SER A 155 -14.80 0.29 12.71
N GLN A 156 -15.69 1.15 13.16
CA GLN A 156 -15.92 1.39 14.59
C GLN A 156 -17.08 0.49 15.02
N ARG A 157 -16.81 -0.74 15.46
CA ARG A 157 -17.84 -1.58 16.11
C ARG A 157 -17.38 -2.05 17.48
N ASN A 158 -18.28 -1.88 18.46
CA ASN A 158 -18.13 -2.28 19.87
C ASN A 158 -18.48 -3.76 20.13
N LYS A 159 -18.67 -4.62 19.10
CA LYS A 159 -19.03 -6.04 19.32
C LYS A 159 -18.45 -6.97 18.23
N ASP A 160 -17.58 -7.86 18.71
CA ASP A 160 -17.16 -9.20 18.26
C ASP A 160 -16.54 -9.41 16.86
N MET A 161 -15.51 -10.24 16.62
CA MET A 161 -14.58 -11.03 17.45
C MET A 161 -13.44 -11.51 16.52
N TYR A 162 -12.19 -11.50 17.01
CA TYR A 162 -11.32 -12.66 17.27
C TYR A 162 -9.88 -12.14 17.44
N LEU A 163 -9.48 -11.99 18.70
CA LEU A 163 -8.07 -12.06 19.11
C LEU A 163 -7.60 -13.50 18.87
N VAL A 164 -6.54 -13.68 18.08
CA VAL A 164 -5.73 -14.89 18.23
C VAL A 164 -4.84 -14.66 19.46
N THR A 165 -5.41 -14.86 20.65
CA THR A 165 -4.64 -14.96 21.89
C THR A 165 -4.21 -16.41 22.03
N LEU A 166 -2.91 -16.70 21.86
CA LEU A 166 -2.35 -18.04 22.07
C LEU A 166 -2.43 -18.47 23.55
N LYS A 167 -2.78 -17.57 24.48
CA LYS A 167 -3.27 -17.84 25.83
C LYS A 167 -4.25 -16.73 26.24
N PRO A 168 -5.50 -17.03 26.67
CA PRO A 168 -6.42 -16.03 27.16
C PRO A 168 -6.00 -15.60 28.57
N ASP A 169 -5.77 -14.31 28.77
CA ASP A 169 -5.77 -13.69 30.09
C ASP A 169 -7.22 -13.24 30.40
N PRO A 170 -7.90 -13.80 31.41
CA PRO A 170 -9.26 -13.44 31.77
C PRO A 170 -9.41 -12.00 32.31
N GLU A 171 -8.31 -11.34 32.69
CA GLU A 171 -8.30 -9.96 33.19
C GLU A 171 -7.95 -8.92 32.12
N ALA A 172 -7.63 -9.35 30.90
CA ALA A 172 -7.44 -8.45 29.78
C ALA A 172 -8.80 -7.94 29.29
N ASP A 173 -9.22 -6.80 29.85
CA ASP A 173 -10.36 -6.01 29.41
C ASP A 173 -10.51 -6.03 27.88
N VAL A 174 -11.69 -6.45 27.42
CA VAL A 174 -12.04 -6.54 26.00
C VAL A 174 -12.21 -5.11 25.47
N TYR A 175 -11.11 -4.52 24.98
CA TYR A 175 -11.12 -3.21 24.35
C TYR A 175 -11.94 -3.22 23.05
N ASN A 176 -12.57 -2.09 22.72
CA ASN A 176 -13.19 -1.85 21.42
C ASN A 176 -12.14 -1.94 20.30
N TYR A 177 -11.93 -3.12 19.75
CA TYR A 177 -10.93 -3.32 18.70
C TYR A 177 -11.45 -2.75 17.38
N ARG A 178 -10.76 -1.72 16.88
CA ARG A 178 -10.86 -1.29 15.49
C ARG A 178 -10.29 -2.40 14.62
N PHE A 179 -10.99 -2.75 13.55
CA PHE A 179 -10.52 -3.74 12.58
C PHE A 179 -10.84 -3.29 11.16
N ILE A 180 -10.01 -3.74 10.23
CA ILE A 180 -10.20 -3.56 8.79
C ILE A 180 -11.35 -4.49 8.36
N CYS A 181 -12.46 -3.92 7.90
CA CYS A 181 -13.66 -4.65 7.51
C CYS A 181 -13.87 -4.69 5.99
N GLY A 182 -13.00 -4.03 5.24
CA GLY A 182 -13.09 -3.93 3.79
C GLY A 182 -12.04 -2.98 3.24
N GLY A 183 -12.19 -2.65 1.97
CA GLY A 183 -11.28 -1.75 1.30
C GLY A 183 -11.51 -1.67 -0.20
N GLU A 184 -10.75 -0.78 -0.82
CA GLU A 184 -10.82 -0.49 -2.24
C GLU A 184 -9.42 -0.26 -2.79
N GLY A 185 -9.01 -1.07 -3.76
CA GLY A 185 -7.79 -0.88 -4.53
C GLY A 185 -8.10 -0.24 -5.87
N ILE A 186 -7.34 0.78 -6.23
CA ILE A 186 -7.46 1.53 -7.49
C ILE A 186 -6.07 1.63 -8.10
N ILE A 187 -5.93 1.26 -9.38
CA ILE A 187 -4.70 1.50 -10.14
C ILE A 187 -5.02 2.55 -11.20
N ILE A 188 -4.20 3.60 -11.19
CA ILE A 188 -4.35 4.78 -12.04
C ILE A 188 -3.08 4.94 -12.87
N GLU A 189 -3.23 5.13 -14.17
CA GLU A 189 -2.12 5.34 -15.09
C GLU A 189 -2.52 6.35 -16.15
N ASN A 190 -1.64 7.30 -16.47
CA ASN A 190 -1.85 8.31 -17.51
C ASN A 190 -3.18 9.10 -17.36
N GLY A 191 -3.68 9.29 -16.14
CA GLY A 191 -4.93 9.98 -15.86
C GLY A 191 -6.19 9.14 -15.94
N GLU A 192 -6.06 7.82 -16.11
CA GLU A 192 -7.18 6.90 -16.24
C GLU A 192 -7.14 5.82 -15.15
N VAL A 193 -8.31 5.44 -14.64
CA VAL A 193 -8.44 4.28 -13.75
C VAL A 193 -8.42 3.03 -14.61
N ILE A 194 -7.31 2.30 -14.59
CA ILE A 194 -7.14 1.05 -15.36
C ILE A 194 -7.62 -0.18 -14.58
N PHE A 195 -7.71 -0.06 -13.25
CA PHE A 195 -8.23 -1.13 -12.40
C PHE A 195 -8.92 -0.58 -11.16
N ARG A 196 -9.98 -1.29 -10.74
CA ARG A 196 -10.69 -1.04 -9.49
C ARG A 196 -11.17 -2.37 -8.91
N SER A 197 -10.89 -2.59 -7.64
CA SER A 197 -11.43 -3.71 -6.88
C SER A 197 -11.89 -3.24 -5.52
N SER A 198 -13.09 -3.63 -5.13
CA SER A 198 -13.60 -3.45 -3.78
C SER A 198 -13.77 -4.80 -3.11
N HIS A 199 -13.56 -4.83 -1.80
CA HIS A 199 -13.88 -5.98 -0.98
C HIS A 199 -14.56 -5.51 0.30
N SER A 200 -15.47 -6.35 0.78
CA SER A 200 -16.15 -6.15 2.05
C SER A 200 -16.22 -7.50 2.74
N ILE A 201 -15.88 -7.52 4.02
CA ILE A 201 -16.16 -8.66 4.87
C ILE A 201 -17.63 -8.55 5.26
N ASP A 202 -18.48 -9.43 4.73
CA ASP A 202 -19.83 -9.62 5.24
C ASP A 202 -19.73 -10.20 6.66
N LEU A 203 -19.83 -9.31 7.64
CA LEU A 203 -19.96 -9.68 9.05
C LEU A 203 -21.41 -10.14 9.28
N LYS A 204 -21.71 -11.39 8.93
CA LYS A 204 -22.95 -12.06 9.35
C LYS A 204 -22.99 -12.27 10.86
#